data_AF-A0A3D1V769-F1
#
_entry.id   AF-A0A3D1V769-F1
#
_cell.length_a   1.000
_cell.length_b   1.000
_cell.length_c   1.000
_cell.angle_alpha   90.00
_cell.angle_beta   90.00
_cell.angle_gamma   90.00
#
_symmetry.space_group_name_H-M   'P 1'
#
loop_
_entity.id
_entity.type
_entity.pdbx_description
1 polymer ?
#
loop_
_entity_poly.entity_id
_entity_poly.type
_entity_poly.pdbx_seq_one_letter_code
_entity_poly.pdbx_strand_id
1 'polypeptide(L)' 'MAAQSSFDIVSKFDHQELRNAVDQATREIGTRYDLKDTKTTIEQEASQL' A
#
# COMPACT_ATOMS: atom_id res chain seq x y z
N MET A 1 -38.01 11.28 20.49
CA MET A 1 -36.99 11.90 19.63
C MET A 1 -35.98 10.81 19.29
N ALA A 2 -36.12 10.16 18.14
CA ALA A 2 -35.16 9.13 17.72
C ALA A 2 -33.83 9.84 17.41
N ALA A 3 -32.75 9.42 18.07
CA ALA A 3 -31.42 9.89 17.75
C ALA A 3 -31.13 9.52 16.28
N GLN A 4 -31.04 10.51 15.39
CA GLN A 4 -30.55 10.30 14.04
C GLN A 4 -29.05 10.05 14.12
N SER A 5 -28.68 8.78 14.21
CA SER A 5 -27.29 8.35 14.07
C SER A 5 -26.91 8.35 12.59
N SER A 6 -25.87 9.10 12.25
CA SER A 6 -25.31 9.22 10.89
C SER A 6 -23.81 8.91 10.97
N PHE A 7 -23.28 8.23 9.97
CA PHE A 7 -21.84 8.01 9.81
C PHE A 7 -21.44 8.11 8.34
N ASP A 8 -20.18 8.49 8.11
CA ASP A 8 -19.65 8.66 6.77
C ASP A 8 -19.02 7.36 6.26
N ILE A 9 -19.40 6.97 5.03
CA ILE A 9 -18.73 5.91 4.30
C ILE A 9 -17.56 6.54 3.55
N VAL A 10 -16.33 6.18 3.91
CA VAL A 10 -15.12 6.69 3.26
C VAL A 10 -14.26 5.55 2.73
N SER A 11 -13.66 5.77 1.56
CA SER A 11 -12.59 4.92 1.04
C SER A 11 -11.25 5.62 1.29
N LYS A 12 -10.67 5.36 2.46
CA LYS A 12 -9.35 5.87 2.86
C LYS A 12 -8.50 4.69 3.28
N PHE A 13 -7.22 4.73 2.92
CA PHE A 13 -6.22 3.78 3.40
C PHE A 13 -5.15 4.55 4.17
N ASP A 14 -4.46 3.85 5.08
CA ASP A 14 -3.35 4.44 5.82
C ASP A 14 -2.09 4.46 4.95
N HIS A 15 -1.52 5.65 4.76
CA HIS A 15 -0.28 5.83 4.00
C HIS A 15 0.92 5.14 4.66
N GLN A 16 0.93 5.03 5.99
CA GLN A 16 1.97 4.32 6.74
C GLN A 16 1.91 2.82 6.44
N GLU A 17 0.71 2.23 6.46
CA GLU A 17 0.48 0.82 6.11
C GLU A 17 0.83 0.55 4.64
N LEU A 18 0.47 1.46 3.72
CA LEU A 18 0.85 1.35 2.31
C LEU A 18 2.38 1.34 2.14
N ARG A 19 3.09 2.23 2.83
CA ARG A 19 4.56 2.28 2.79
C ARG A 19 5.17 0.98 3.33
N ASN A 20 4.68 0.49 4.47
CA ASN A 20 5.13 -0.77 5.05
C ASN A 20 4.93 -1.94 4.07
N ALA A 21 3.79 -1.99 3.38
CA ALA A 21 3.48 -3.01 2.38
C ALA A 21 4.44 -2.96 1.18
N VAL A 22 4.74 -1.76 0.66
CA VAL A 22 5.70 -1.56 -0.44
C VAL A 22 7.12 -1.97 -0.01
N ASP A 23 7.55 -1.57 1.19
CA ASP A 23 8.86 -1.92 1.73
C ASP A 23 9.00 -3.45 1.90
N GLN A 24 7.93 -4.12 2.36
CA GLN A 24 7.91 -5.57 2.48
C GLN A 24 8.00 -6.25 1.10
N ALA A 25 7.20 -5.82 0.13
CA ALA A 25 7.22 -6.36 -1.22
C ALA A 25 8.61 -6.20 -1.88
N THR A 26 9.26 -5.06 -1.64
CA THR A 26 10.62 -4.79 -2.14
C THR A 26 11.65 -5.75 -1.53
N ARG A 27 11.53 -6.06 -0.23
CA ARG A 27 12.40 -7.05 0.42
C ARG A 27 12.17 -8.47 -0.12
N GLU A 28 10.92 -8.84 -0.35
CA GLU A 28 10.58 -10.16 -0.94
C GLU A 28 11.12 -10.31 -2.36
N ILE A 29 11.10 -9.25 -3.17
CA ILE A 29 11.71 -9.26 -4.50
C ILE A 29 13.21 -9.57 -4.42
N GLY A 30 13.91 -8.99 -3.45
CA GLY A 30 15.35 -9.23 -3.25
C GLY A 30 15.71 -10.66 -2.84
N THR A 31 14.77 -11.40 -2.23
CA THR A 31 15.01 -12.79 -1.78
C THR A 31 14.49 -13.84 -2.77
N ARG A 32 13.68 -13.43 -3.75
CA ARG A 32 13.10 -14.31 -4.77
C ARG A 32 14.12 -14.68 -5.84
N TYR A 33 14.40 -15.98 -5.94
CA TYR A 33 15.37 -16.52 -6.92
C TYR A 33 14.91 -16.33 -8.37
N ASP A 34 13.60 -16.36 -8.62
CA ASP A 34 13.02 -16.18 -9.95
C ASP A 34 13.07 -14.72 -10.46
N LEU A 35 13.24 -13.76 -9.54
CA LEU A 35 13.43 -12.34 -9.84
C LEU A 35 14.91 -11.92 -9.75
N LYS A 36 15.79 -12.88 -9.48
CA LYS A 36 17.23 -12.64 -9.46
C LYS A 36 17.67 -12.26 -10.88
N ASP A 37 18.41 -11.17 -10.99
CA ASP A 37 18.93 -10.59 -12.25
C ASP A 37 17.90 -9.96 -13.20
N THR A 38 16.60 -9.90 -12.85
CA THR A 38 15.56 -9.26 -13.68
C THR A 38 15.50 -7.74 -13.53
N LYS A 39 16.26 -7.15 -12.59
CA LYS A 39 16.25 -5.71 -12.25
C LYS A 39 14.85 -5.17 -11.90
N THR A 40 14.02 -5.99 -11.26
CA THR A 40 12.66 -5.59 -10.85
C THR A 40 12.72 -4.55 -9.72
N THR A 41 12.00 -3.44 -9.90
CA THR A 41 11.84 -2.39 -8.89
C THR A 41 10.36 -2.12 -8.64
N ILE A 42 10.03 -1.73 -7.41
CA ILE A 42 8.71 -1.20 -7.03
C ILE A 42 8.95 0.21 -6.52
N GLU A 43 8.26 1.19 -7.09
CA GLU A 43 8.32 2.58 -6.68
C GLU A 43 6.91 3.09 -6.39
N GLN A 44 6.78 3.84 -5.30
CA GLN A 44 5.55 4.53 -4.99
C GLN A 44 5.55 5.88 -5.73
N GLU A 45 4.87 5.93 -6.89
CA GLU A 45 4.64 7.17 -7.63
C GLU A 45 3.86 8.15 -6.74
N ALA A 46 4.45 9.32 -6.50
CA ALA A 46 3.82 10.40 -5.77
C ALA A 46 2.84 11.17 -6.66
N SER A 47 1.89 10.48 -7.29
CA SER A 47 0.79 11.12 -8.00
C SER A 47 -0.38 10.15 -8.15
N GLN A 48 -1.34 10.24 -7.23
CA GLN A 48 -2.73 9.82 -7.41
C GLN A 48 -3.52 10.08 -6.11
N LEU A 49 -3.46 11.32 -5.62
CA LEU A 49 -4.48 11.93 -4.74
C LEU A 49 -4.55 13.41 -5.05
#